data_AF-A0A3B9ASE4-F1
#
_entry.id   AF-A0A3B9ASE4-F1
#
_cell.length_a   1.000
_cell.length_b   1.000
_cell.length_c   1.000
_cell.angle_alpha   90.00
_cell.angle_beta   90.00
_cell.angle_gamma   90.00
#
_symmetry.space_group_name_H-M   'P 1'
#
loop_
_entity.id
_entity.type
_entity.pdbx_description
1 polymer ?
#
loop_
_entity_poly.entity_id
_entity_poly.type
_entity_poly.pdbx_seq_one_letter_code
_entity_poly.pdbx_strand_id
1 'polypeptide(L)'
;MLKALKFFSLPVLVLIAVLVACNKSSDVTTEELVDQALYSAQERGGMGRYGCYELVFPVSIVLPDNSTVEVNSYEEMKQALRNYFQANGGGGHHSHHGGPRPHIGFVFPISVVSQDGEIITVNNGDELRALREECGGGTFGHHGHQGHGQHGLTCFDIVFPITVQFPDSTTAEAANRQALHQLIRTWRQNNPGVPGRPQMVFPITVKMDDDGSIVTVNSREELRQLKEDCE
;
A
#
# COMPACT_ATOMS: atom_id res chain seq x y z
N MET A 1 26.72 -67.57 -47.08
CA MET A 1 26.35 -66.57 -48.10
C MET A 1 25.01 -65.99 -47.63
N LEU A 2 24.77 -64.71 -47.33
CA LEU A 2 25.31 -63.43 -47.75
C LEU A 2 25.19 -62.41 -46.59
N LYS A 3 26.25 -61.61 -46.41
CA LYS A 3 26.41 -60.21 -45.97
C LYS A 3 25.42 -59.53 -45.00
N ALA A 4 26.05 -58.89 -44.00
CA ALA A 4 25.53 -57.82 -43.17
C ALA A 4 25.04 -56.58 -43.96
N LEU A 5 24.04 -55.89 -43.43
CA LEU A 5 23.82 -54.48 -43.67
C LEU A 5 23.46 -53.78 -42.35
N LYS A 6 24.37 -52.89 -41.91
CA LYS A 6 24.17 -51.91 -40.85
C LYS A 6 23.21 -50.83 -41.36
N PHE A 7 22.26 -50.36 -40.55
CA PHE A 7 21.94 -48.93 -40.48
C PHE A 7 21.25 -48.60 -39.15
N PHE A 8 22.06 -48.00 -38.28
CA PHE A 8 21.75 -47.01 -37.25
C PHE A 8 20.30 -46.45 -37.27
N SER A 9 19.47 -46.81 -36.28
CA SER A 9 18.23 -46.11 -35.98
C SER A 9 18.29 -45.58 -34.54
N LEU A 10 19.05 -44.49 -34.36
CA LEU A 10 18.98 -43.64 -33.17
C LEU A 10 17.63 -42.88 -33.14
N PRO A 11 17.13 -42.46 -31.96
CA PRO A 11 15.73 -42.24 -31.65
C PRO A 11 15.22 -40.92 -32.23
N VAL A 12 14.55 -40.98 -33.38
CA VAL A 12 13.85 -39.80 -33.95
C VAL A 12 12.59 -39.43 -33.16
N LEU A 13 12.14 -40.29 -32.24
CA LEU A 13 10.91 -40.08 -31.46
C LEU A 13 11.08 -39.26 -30.17
N VAL A 14 12.31 -38.85 -29.81
CA VAL A 14 12.55 -38.04 -28.60
C VAL A 14 12.69 -36.54 -28.90
N LEU A 15 12.90 -36.13 -30.15
CA LEU A 15 13.09 -34.71 -30.48
C LEU A 15 11.80 -33.89 -30.62
N ILE A 16 10.62 -34.52 -30.73
CA ILE A 16 9.34 -33.81 -30.90
C ILE A 16 8.74 -33.41 -29.53
N ALA A 17 9.15 -34.05 -28.43
CA ALA A 17 8.64 -33.72 -27.09
C ALA A 17 9.28 -32.47 -26.45
N VAL A 18 10.35 -31.90 -27.03
CA VAL A 18 11.07 -30.76 -26.46
C VAL A 18 10.49 -29.40 -26.92
N LEU A 19 9.69 -29.35 -27.99
CA LEU A 19 9.13 -28.09 -28.50
C LEU A 19 7.76 -27.70 -27.89
N VAL A 20 7.16 -28.56 -27.06
CA VAL A 20 5.90 -28.26 -26.34
C VAL A 20 6.15 -27.70 -24.93
N ALA A 21 7.39 -27.80 -24.43
CA ALA A 21 7.79 -27.23 -23.15
C ALA A 21 8.47 -25.88 -23.37
N CYS A 22 7.65 -24.83 -23.49
CA CYS A 22 7.94 -23.40 -23.19
C CYS A 22 7.27 -22.48 -24.20
N ASN A 23 5.95 -22.41 -24.16
CA ASN A 23 5.24 -21.17 -24.49
C ASN A 23 4.43 -20.74 -23.27
N LYS A 24 5.10 -20.47 -22.15
CA LYS A 24 4.48 -19.71 -21.06
C LYS A 24 4.66 -18.25 -21.45
N SER A 25 3.74 -17.70 -22.24
CA SER A 25 3.65 -16.25 -22.36
C SER A 25 3.37 -15.74 -20.95
N SER A 26 4.36 -15.09 -20.36
CA SER A 26 4.24 -14.47 -19.05
C SER A 26 3.44 -13.17 -19.22
N ASP A 27 2.16 -13.28 -19.56
CA ASP A 27 1.29 -12.10 -19.56
C ASP A 27 1.04 -11.71 -18.11
N VAL A 28 1.66 -10.60 -17.69
CA VAL A 28 1.43 -9.97 -16.39
C VAL A 28 -0.02 -9.51 -16.37
N THR A 29 -0.80 -9.97 -15.39
CA THR A 29 -2.22 -9.62 -15.30
C THR A 29 -2.41 -8.18 -14.80
N THR A 30 -3.56 -7.57 -15.08
CA THR A 30 -3.93 -6.27 -14.51
C THR A 30 -3.82 -6.27 -12.98
N GLU A 31 -4.25 -7.34 -12.32
CA GLU A 31 -4.18 -7.46 -10.87
C GLU A 31 -2.73 -7.43 -10.36
N GLU A 32 -1.81 -8.13 -11.05
CA GLU A 32 -0.39 -8.12 -10.69
C GLU A 32 0.23 -6.71 -10.81
N LEU A 33 -0.21 -5.90 -11.77
CA LEU A 33 0.24 -4.51 -11.93
C LEU A 33 -0.34 -3.58 -10.87
N VAL A 34 -1.61 -3.77 -10.51
CA VAL A 34 -2.27 -3.05 -9.43
C VAL A 34 -1.56 -3.32 -8.11
N ASP A 35 -1.31 -4.60 -7.81
CA ASP A 35 -0.63 -5.03 -6.60
C ASP A 35 0.81 -4.49 -6.56
N GLN A 36 1.53 -4.54 -7.68
CA GLN A 36 2.88 -3.97 -7.78
C GLN A 36 2.91 -2.44 -7.58
N ALA A 37 1.94 -1.71 -8.14
CA ALA A 37 1.85 -0.27 -7.98
C ALA A 37 1.55 0.14 -6.53
N LEU A 38 0.58 -0.54 -5.89
CA LEU A 38 0.22 -0.36 -4.48
C LEU A 38 1.39 -0.71 -3.56
N TYR A 39 2.02 -1.86 -3.77
CA TYR A 39 3.20 -2.27 -3.02
C TYR A 39 4.30 -1.21 -3.11
N SER A 40 4.59 -0.71 -4.33
CA SER A 40 5.61 0.33 -4.48
C SER A 40 5.25 1.63 -3.77
N ALA A 41 3.96 1.96 -3.63
CA ALA A 41 3.50 3.15 -2.93
C ALA A 41 3.62 2.98 -1.41
N GLN A 42 3.23 1.81 -0.89
CA GLN A 42 3.38 1.44 0.51
C GLN A 42 4.86 1.38 0.91
N GLU A 43 5.71 0.77 0.10
CA GLU A 43 7.17 0.66 0.31
C GLU A 43 7.86 2.03 0.37
N ARG A 44 7.56 2.90 -0.61
CA ARG A 44 8.15 4.24 -0.66
C ARG A 44 7.60 5.16 0.42
N GLY A 45 6.35 4.98 0.82
CA GLY A 45 5.69 5.79 1.84
C GLY A 45 5.90 5.30 3.28
N GLY A 46 6.27 4.03 3.49
CA GLY A 46 6.29 3.42 4.83
C GLY A 46 4.90 3.29 5.44
N MET A 47 3.87 3.06 4.63
CA MET A 47 2.46 3.15 5.02
C MET A 47 1.65 1.92 4.59
N GLY A 48 0.48 1.73 5.21
CA GLY A 48 -0.38 0.56 5.03
C GLY A 48 -0.01 -0.57 6.00
N ARG A 49 -0.49 -1.79 5.73
CA ARG A 49 -0.32 -2.99 6.57
C ARG A 49 1.11 -3.16 7.11
N TYR A 50 2.12 -3.14 6.23
CA TYR A 50 3.54 -3.32 6.58
C TYR A 50 4.29 -2.02 6.88
N GLY A 51 3.56 -0.91 6.96
CA GLY A 51 4.09 0.39 7.34
C GLY A 51 3.71 0.75 8.78
N CYS A 52 4.35 1.79 9.29
CA CYS A 52 4.04 2.32 10.62
C CYS A 52 2.93 3.37 10.62
N TYR A 53 2.47 3.72 9.43
CA TYR A 53 1.55 4.80 9.20
C TYR A 53 0.37 4.34 8.35
N GLU A 54 -0.81 4.89 8.62
CA GLU A 54 -2.00 4.71 7.80
C GLU A 54 -2.44 6.03 7.18
N LEU A 55 -2.91 6.00 5.93
CA LEU A 55 -3.40 7.20 5.26
C LEU A 55 -4.69 7.73 5.91
N VAL A 56 -4.74 9.06 6.11
CA VAL A 56 -5.99 9.77 6.36
C VAL A 56 -6.60 10.16 5.01
N PHE A 57 -7.70 9.51 4.66
CA PHE A 57 -8.45 9.80 3.44
C PHE A 57 -9.35 11.04 3.56
N PRO A 58 -9.68 11.72 2.45
CA PRO A 58 -9.25 11.42 1.09
C PRO A 58 -7.80 11.80 0.81
N VAL A 59 -7.19 11.11 -0.17
CA VAL A 59 -5.88 11.44 -0.72
C VAL A 59 -5.96 11.59 -2.23
N SER A 60 -5.15 12.49 -2.80
CA SER A 60 -4.99 12.58 -4.26
C SER A 60 -3.70 11.90 -4.68
N ILE A 61 -3.80 10.98 -5.64
CA ILE A 61 -2.65 10.26 -6.21
C ILE A 61 -2.36 10.75 -7.62
N VAL A 62 -1.08 10.71 -8.00
CA VAL A 62 -0.61 10.94 -9.36
C VAL A 62 -0.43 9.58 -10.03
N LEU A 63 -1.17 9.34 -11.10
CA LEU A 63 -1.09 8.12 -11.91
C LEU A 63 0.13 8.14 -12.84
N PRO A 64 0.54 7.01 -13.45
CA PRO A 64 1.74 6.96 -14.28
C PRO A 64 1.68 7.80 -15.57
N ASP A 65 0.48 8.22 -16.00
CA ASP A 65 0.27 9.17 -17.09
C ASP A 65 0.28 10.65 -16.63
N ASN A 66 0.70 10.91 -15.39
CA ASN A 66 0.67 12.20 -14.69
C ASN A 66 -0.74 12.79 -14.44
N SER A 67 -1.81 12.04 -14.73
CA SER A 67 -3.14 12.46 -14.30
C SER A 67 -3.30 12.29 -12.79
N THR A 68 -4.23 13.03 -12.18
CA THR A 68 -4.48 12.99 -10.73
C THR A 68 -5.89 12.51 -10.45
N VAL A 69 -6.05 11.66 -9.43
CA VAL A 69 -7.35 11.19 -8.96
C VAL A 69 -7.42 11.27 -7.43
N GLU A 70 -8.53 11.79 -6.90
CA GLU A 70 -8.84 11.75 -5.48
C GLU A 70 -9.55 10.44 -5.15
N VAL A 71 -9.10 9.77 -4.09
CA VAL A 71 -9.64 8.50 -3.62
C VAL A 71 -9.95 8.60 -2.13
N ASN A 72 -11.04 7.98 -1.69
CA ASN A 72 -11.55 8.04 -0.33
C ASN A 72 -11.19 6.80 0.51
N SER A 73 -10.58 5.79 -0.11
CA SER A 73 -10.14 4.55 0.53
C SER A 73 -9.04 3.87 -0.28
N TYR A 74 -8.39 2.87 0.33
CA TYR A 74 -7.45 2.01 -0.38
C TYR A 74 -8.15 1.17 -1.46
N GLU A 75 -9.42 0.80 -1.28
CA GLU A 75 -10.21 0.13 -2.33
C GLU A 75 -10.48 1.02 -3.54
N GLU A 76 -10.80 2.30 -3.32
CA GLU A 76 -10.91 3.26 -4.41
C GLU A 76 -9.56 3.48 -5.11
N MET A 77 -8.46 3.47 -4.36
CA MET A 77 -7.10 3.50 -4.94
C MET A 77 -6.84 2.28 -5.82
N LYS A 78 -7.17 1.07 -5.34
CA LYS A 78 -7.05 -0.19 -6.10
C LYS A 78 -7.89 -0.13 -7.37
N GLN A 79 -9.13 0.34 -7.26
CA GLN A 79 -10.02 0.45 -8.41
C GLN A 79 -9.55 1.50 -9.42
N ALA A 80 -9.03 2.65 -8.97
CA ALA A 80 -8.45 3.67 -9.84
C ALA A 80 -7.26 3.13 -10.64
N LEU A 81 -6.37 2.36 -9.99
CA LEU A 81 -5.26 1.69 -10.66
C LEU A 81 -5.73 0.62 -11.65
N ARG A 82 -6.72 -0.19 -11.26
CA ARG A 82 -7.32 -1.20 -12.15
C ARG A 82 -7.86 -0.56 -13.43
N ASN A 83 -8.63 0.51 -13.28
CA ASN A 83 -9.17 1.27 -14.41
C ASN A 83 -8.04 1.83 -15.30
N TYR A 84 -7.00 2.40 -14.69
CA TYR A 84 -5.84 2.93 -15.39
C TYR A 84 -5.13 1.86 -16.24
N PHE A 85 -4.80 0.70 -15.65
CA PHE A 85 -4.08 -0.36 -16.37
C PHE A 85 -4.95 -1.07 -17.41
N GLN A 86 -6.26 -1.16 -17.21
CA GLN A 86 -7.19 -1.67 -18.23
C GLN A 86 -7.26 -0.75 -19.45
N ALA A 87 -7.22 0.58 -19.24
CA ALA A 87 -7.32 1.55 -20.32
C ALA A 87 -6.00 1.80 -21.07
N ASN A 88 -4.87 1.78 -20.35
CA ASN A 88 -3.57 2.20 -20.90
C ASN A 88 -2.60 1.02 -21.15
N GLY A 89 -2.98 -0.19 -20.73
CA GLY A 89 -2.08 -1.33 -20.67
C GLY A 89 -1.13 -1.26 -19.48
N GLY A 90 -0.66 -2.42 -19.02
CA GLY A 90 0.44 -2.49 -18.06
C GLY A 90 1.71 -2.01 -18.71
N GLY A 91 2.25 -0.89 -18.23
CA GLY A 91 3.52 -0.37 -18.75
C GLY A 91 4.58 -1.48 -18.83
N GLY A 92 5.05 -1.78 -20.04
CA GLY A 92 6.26 -2.53 -20.34
C GLY A 92 6.41 -3.91 -19.70
N HIS A 93 6.20 -4.95 -20.51
CA HIS A 93 6.58 -6.33 -20.21
C HIS A 93 8.00 -6.47 -19.65
N HIS A 94 8.11 -7.29 -18.60
CA HIS A 94 9.28 -7.98 -18.10
C HIS A 94 10.50 -7.14 -17.74
N SER A 95 10.88 -7.22 -16.46
CA SER A 95 12.07 -8.01 -16.16
C SER A 95 12.20 -8.26 -14.66
N HIS A 96 12.59 -9.48 -14.32
CA HIS A 96 13.38 -9.78 -13.12
C HIS A 96 14.72 -9.00 -13.05
N HIS A 97 14.94 -8.04 -13.97
CA HIS A 97 16.16 -7.25 -14.19
C HIS A 97 15.86 -5.88 -14.85
N GLY A 98 15.19 -4.96 -14.14
CA GLY A 98 15.37 -3.52 -14.40
C GLY A 98 14.36 -2.76 -15.28
N GLY A 99 13.15 -3.27 -15.53
CA GLY A 99 12.06 -2.49 -16.14
C GLY A 99 11.44 -1.45 -15.16
N PRO A 100 10.91 -0.31 -15.65
CA PRO A 100 10.26 0.68 -14.78
C PRO A 100 8.97 0.08 -14.20
N ARG A 101 8.95 -0.13 -12.88
CA ARG A 101 7.72 -0.54 -12.18
C ARG A 101 6.72 0.63 -12.25
N PRO A 102 5.41 0.39 -12.45
CA PRO A 102 4.45 1.47 -12.38
C PRO A 102 4.46 2.04 -10.96
N HIS A 103 4.69 3.34 -10.87
CA HIS A 103 4.78 4.06 -9.61
C HIS A 103 3.69 5.13 -9.61
N ILE A 104 2.92 5.19 -8.52
CA ILE A 104 2.09 6.35 -8.23
C ILE A 104 2.84 7.35 -7.36
N GLY A 105 2.45 8.62 -7.45
CA GLY A 105 2.85 9.68 -6.52
C GLY A 105 1.69 10.11 -5.64
N PHE A 106 1.98 10.92 -4.62
CA PHE A 106 0.96 11.65 -3.85
C PHE A 106 0.99 13.12 -4.23
N VAL A 107 -0.19 13.74 -4.30
CA VAL A 107 -0.30 15.20 -4.29
C VAL A 107 -0.27 15.63 -2.82
N PHE A 108 0.72 16.43 -2.47
CA PHE A 108 0.92 16.92 -1.11
C PHE A 108 0.16 18.23 -0.84
N PRO A 109 -0.17 18.55 0.43
CA PRO A 109 0.09 17.76 1.64
C PRO A 109 -0.86 16.57 1.79
N ILE A 110 -0.36 15.49 2.41
CA ILE A 110 -1.16 14.36 2.88
C ILE A 110 -1.12 14.27 4.40
N SER A 111 -2.09 13.59 5.01
CA SER A 111 -2.08 13.29 6.43
C SER A 111 -2.02 11.79 6.66
N VAL A 112 -1.24 11.37 7.65
CA VAL A 112 -1.10 9.98 8.05
C VAL A 112 -1.30 9.83 9.56
N VAL A 113 -1.73 8.65 9.99
CA VAL A 113 -1.86 8.24 11.38
C VAL A 113 -0.72 7.29 11.71
N SER A 114 0.09 7.57 12.73
CA SER A 114 1.10 6.62 13.23
C SER A 114 0.47 5.46 13.99
N GLN A 115 1.21 4.38 14.19
CA GLN A 115 0.86 3.29 15.12
C GLN A 115 0.50 3.75 16.55
N ASP A 116 1.01 4.90 16.99
CA ASP A 116 0.71 5.50 18.30
C ASP A 116 -0.51 6.44 18.28
N GLY A 117 -1.22 6.54 17.16
CA GLY A 117 -2.39 7.38 16.99
C GLY A 117 -2.11 8.89 16.83
N GLU A 118 -0.86 9.29 16.59
CA GLU A 118 -0.52 10.66 16.18
C GLU A 118 -0.94 10.91 14.73
N ILE A 119 -1.46 12.10 14.46
CA ILE A 119 -1.81 12.54 13.12
C ILE A 119 -0.71 13.47 12.60
N ILE A 120 -0.04 13.05 11.54
CA ILE A 120 1.13 13.71 10.97
C ILE A 120 0.76 14.21 9.58
N THR A 121 0.89 15.51 9.35
CA THR A 121 0.75 16.07 8.00
C THR A 121 2.11 16.19 7.34
N VAL A 122 2.24 15.53 6.20
CA VAL A 122 3.42 15.41 5.36
C VAL A 122 3.27 16.36 4.17
N ASN A 123 4.19 17.31 4.00
CA ASN A 123 4.06 18.39 3.03
C ASN A 123 4.75 18.12 1.68
N ASN A 124 5.63 17.12 1.60
CA ASN A 124 6.37 16.78 0.39
C ASN A 124 6.96 15.36 0.50
N GLY A 125 7.57 14.88 -0.59
CA GLY A 125 8.17 13.55 -0.65
C GLY A 125 9.39 13.35 0.25
N ASP A 126 10.12 14.43 0.59
CA ASP A 126 11.27 14.34 1.50
C ASP A 126 10.82 14.15 2.95
N GLU A 127 9.76 14.84 3.37
CA GLU A 127 9.12 14.60 4.67
C GLU A 127 8.53 13.18 4.77
N LEU A 128 7.93 12.67 3.68
CA LEU A 128 7.42 11.29 3.65
C LEU A 128 8.56 10.28 3.82
N ARG A 129 9.68 10.52 3.13
CA ARG A 129 10.88 9.68 3.23
C ARG A 129 11.47 9.73 4.63
N ALA A 130 11.63 10.92 5.21
CA ALA A 130 12.15 11.09 6.55
C ALA A 130 11.26 10.39 7.58
N LEU A 131 9.94 10.49 7.43
CA LEU A 131 8.98 9.82 8.30
C LEU A 131 9.11 8.29 8.22
N ARG A 132 9.28 7.73 7.02
CA ARG A 132 9.55 6.30 6.82
C ARG A 132 10.86 5.87 7.49
N GLU A 133 11.91 6.67 7.36
CA GLU A 133 13.23 6.39 7.96
C GLU A 133 13.20 6.46 9.49
N GLU A 134 12.45 7.43 10.05
CA GLU A 134 12.18 7.54 11.49
C GLU A 134 11.51 6.27 12.02
N CYS A 135 10.59 5.69 11.25
CA CYS A 135 9.99 4.41 11.60
C CYS A 135 10.80 3.17 11.17
N GLY A 136 12.13 3.24 11.25
CA GLY A 136 13.00 2.09 10.99
C GLY A 136 12.98 1.58 9.54
N GLY A 137 12.49 2.38 8.59
CA GLY A 137 12.46 2.04 7.16
C GLY A 137 11.19 1.34 6.68
N GLY A 138 10.18 1.17 7.55
CA GLY A 138 9.03 0.31 7.32
C GLY A 138 9.38 -1.17 7.50
N THR A 139 8.50 -1.96 8.09
CA THR A 139 8.67 -3.40 8.38
C THR A 139 8.63 -4.26 7.10
N PHE A 140 9.32 -3.84 6.04
CA PHE A 140 9.58 -4.64 4.84
C PHE A 140 10.67 -5.70 5.06
N GLY A 141 11.15 -5.88 6.30
CA GLY A 141 12.25 -6.78 6.68
C GLY A 141 11.91 -8.27 6.66
N HIS A 142 10.66 -8.67 6.44
CA HIS A 142 10.27 -10.08 6.33
C HIS A 142 10.06 -10.47 4.86
N HIS A 143 11.17 -10.55 4.13
CA HIS A 143 11.22 -11.15 2.78
C HIS A 143 11.08 -12.68 2.86
N GLY A 144 9.91 -13.16 3.31
CA GLY A 144 9.52 -14.53 3.06
C GLY A 144 9.39 -14.77 1.56
N HIS A 145 9.70 -15.98 1.08
CA HIS A 145 9.58 -16.37 -0.33
C HIS A 145 8.11 -16.42 -0.82
N GLN A 146 7.17 -16.18 0.08
CA GLN A 146 5.74 -16.17 -0.14
C GLN A 146 5.36 -14.71 -0.40
N GLY A 147 5.10 -14.38 -1.67
CA GLY A 147 4.84 -13.01 -2.10
C GLY A 147 3.68 -12.34 -1.36
N HIS A 148 3.76 -11.02 -1.24
CA HIS A 148 2.86 -10.16 -0.46
C HIS A 148 1.46 -9.96 -1.09
N GLY A 149 1.11 -10.68 -2.16
CA GLY A 149 -0.11 -10.43 -2.93
C GLY A 149 -1.42 -10.95 -2.32
N GLN A 150 -1.38 -11.59 -1.15
CA GLN A 150 -2.57 -12.16 -0.50
C GLN A 150 -3.03 -11.40 0.75
N HIS A 151 -2.31 -10.35 1.16
CA HIS A 151 -2.63 -9.62 2.37
C HIS A 151 -3.33 -8.29 2.06
N GLY A 152 -4.28 -7.89 2.92
CA GLY A 152 -4.98 -6.62 2.82
C GLY A 152 -4.04 -5.40 2.89
N LEU A 153 -4.50 -4.26 2.35
CA LEU A 153 -3.71 -3.02 2.33
C LEU A 153 -3.58 -2.36 3.70
N THR A 154 -4.47 -2.73 4.62
CA THR A 154 -4.57 -2.28 6.01
C THR A 154 -4.72 -3.48 6.94
N CYS A 155 -4.60 -3.21 8.24
CA CYS A 155 -4.85 -4.17 9.30
C CYS A 155 -6.27 -4.09 9.85
N PHE A 156 -6.72 -2.85 9.96
CA PHE A 156 -8.00 -2.49 10.50
C PHE A 156 -8.39 -1.11 9.97
N ASP A 157 -9.69 -0.86 10.00
CA ASP A 157 -10.31 0.41 9.70
C ASP A 157 -10.75 1.11 10.99
N ILE A 158 -10.36 2.38 11.15
CA ILE A 158 -10.89 3.21 12.24
C ILE A 158 -12.40 3.42 12.03
N VAL A 159 -13.17 3.09 13.06
CA VAL A 159 -14.62 3.32 13.11
C VAL A 159 -14.87 4.71 13.68
N PHE A 160 -15.57 5.52 12.90
CA PHE A 160 -15.93 6.88 13.28
C PHE A 160 -17.27 6.93 14.02
N PRO A 161 -17.52 7.95 14.86
CA PRO A 161 -16.70 9.14 15.08
C PRO A 161 -15.46 8.90 15.94
N ILE A 162 -14.45 9.77 15.79
CA ILE A 162 -13.30 9.84 16.71
C ILE A 162 -13.09 11.27 17.20
N THR A 163 -12.50 11.42 18.38
CA THR A 163 -12.07 12.73 18.89
C THR A 163 -10.57 12.91 18.70
N VAL A 164 -10.17 14.11 18.29
CA VAL A 164 -8.78 14.52 18.16
C VAL A 164 -8.48 15.60 19.20
N GLN A 165 -7.35 15.47 19.88
CA GLN A 165 -6.74 16.50 20.70
C GLN A 165 -5.65 17.21 19.90
N PHE A 166 -5.67 18.54 19.91
CA PHE A 166 -4.68 19.37 19.25
C PHE A 166 -3.57 19.81 20.20
N PRO A 167 -2.41 20.25 19.69
CA PRO A 167 -1.30 20.79 20.49
C PRO A 167 -1.67 21.96 21.41
N ASP A 168 -2.71 22.73 21.06
CA ASP A 168 -3.25 23.83 21.89
C ASP A 168 -4.17 23.36 23.03
N SER A 169 -4.22 22.04 23.27
CA SER A 169 -5.11 21.35 24.24
C SER A 169 -6.60 21.40 23.89
N THR A 170 -6.99 21.96 22.75
CA THR A 170 -8.38 21.88 22.28
C THR A 170 -8.69 20.49 21.73
N THR A 171 -9.97 20.13 21.70
CA THR A 171 -10.43 18.89 21.11
C THR A 171 -11.53 19.13 20.08
N ALA A 172 -11.64 18.25 19.10
CA ALA A 172 -12.73 18.25 18.14
C ALA A 172 -13.08 16.82 17.69
N GLU A 173 -14.35 16.59 17.41
CA GLU A 173 -14.85 15.31 16.90
C GLU A 173 -14.87 15.32 15.37
N ALA A 174 -14.37 14.24 14.78
CA ALA A 174 -14.52 13.94 13.36
C ALA A 174 -15.57 12.86 13.16
N ALA A 175 -16.63 13.16 12.40
CA ALA A 175 -17.73 12.24 12.15
C ALA A 175 -17.40 11.12 11.15
N ASN A 176 -16.37 11.31 10.32
CA ASN A 176 -15.89 10.38 9.30
C ASN A 176 -14.46 10.76 8.86
N ARG A 177 -13.83 9.95 7.99
CA ARG A 177 -12.48 10.19 7.47
C ARG A 177 -12.33 11.55 6.79
N GLN A 178 -13.30 11.93 5.95
CA GLN A 178 -13.27 13.22 5.25
C GLN A 178 -13.34 14.40 6.24
N ALA A 179 -14.19 14.30 7.27
CA ALA A 179 -14.28 15.28 8.33
C ALA A 179 -12.96 15.37 9.11
N LEU A 180 -12.30 14.24 9.39
CA LEU A 180 -10.98 14.22 10.03
C LEU A 180 -9.93 14.94 9.17
N HIS A 181 -9.85 14.62 7.88
CA HIS A 181 -8.92 15.29 6.97
C HIS A 181 -9.15 16.81 6.95
N GLN A 182 -10.40 17.25 6.78
CA GLN A 182 -10.76 18.66 6.77
C GLN A 182 -10.45 19.36 8.09
N LEU A 183 -10.76 18.70 9.21
CA LEU A 183 -10.50 19.18 10.56
C LEU A 183 -9.01 19.45 10.78
N ILE A 184 -8.16 18.49 10.47
CA ILE A 184 -6.70 18.59 10.64
C ILE A 184 -6.12 19.68 9.72
N ARG A 185 -6.55 19.70 8.44
CA ARG A 185 -6.10 20.70 7.46
C ARG A 185 -6.47 22.11 7.90
N THR A 186 -7.72 22.32 8.33
CA THR A 186 -8.23 23.63 8.77
C THR A 186 -7.49 24.10 10.02
N TRP A 187 -7.31 23.22 11.01
CA TRP A 187 -6.59 23.58 12.24
C TRP A 187 -5.15 23.99 11.94
N ARG A 188 -4.43 23.25 11.08
CA ARG A 188 -3.03 23.58 10.74
C ARG A 188 -2.90 24.91 9.98
N GLN A 189 -3.86 25.21 9.10
CA GLN A 189 -3.91 26.49 8.38
C GLN A 189 -4.15 27.68 9.32
N ASN A 190 -4.99 27.50 10.34
CA ASN A 190 -5.32 28.55 11.31
C ASN A 190 -4.27 28.70 12.42
N ASN A 191 -3.42 27.69 12.61
CA ASN A 191 -2.39 27.67 13.65
C ASN A 191 -0.97 27.50 13.04
N PRO A 192 -0.55 28.39 12.12
CA PRO A 192 0.77 28.30 11.52
C PRO A 192 1.85 28.49 12.59
N GLY A 193 2.77 27.52 12.69
CA GLY A 193 3.92 27.61 13.59
C GLY A 193 3.69 27.10 15.02
N VAL A 194 2.51 26.58 15.36
CA VAL A 194 2.32 25.85 16.62
C VAL A 194 3.07 24.51 16.54
N PRO A 195 4.06 24.25 17.41
CA PRO A 195 4.77 22.98 17.41
C PRO A 195 3.89 21.88 18.01
N GLY A 196 4.08 20.65 17.54
CA GLY A 196 3.34 19.48 18.01
C GLY A 196 2.45 18.88 16.93
N ARG A 197 1.83 17.73 17.27
CA ARG A 197 0.99 16.93 16.36
C ARG A 197 -0.37 16.71 17.02
N PRO A 198 -1.48 16.77 16.25
CA PRO A 198 -2.76 16.30 16.75
C PRO A 198 -2.69 14.81 17.09
N GLN A 199 -3.43 14.38 18.11
CA GLN A 199 -3.44 13.01 18.61
C GLN A 199 -4.88 12.52 18.77
N MET A 200 -5.12 11.24 18.48
CA MET A 200 -6.41 10.64 18.77
C MET A 200 -6.64 10.54 20.28
N VAL A 201 -7.88 10.82 20.70
CA VAL A 201 -8.34 10.63 22.06
C VAL A 201 -8.93 9.23 22.17
N PHE A 202 -8.40 8.45 23.10
CA PHE A 202 -8.87 7.10 23.39
C PHE A 202 -10.01 7.11 24.43
N PRO A 203 -10.91 6.12 24.41
CA PRO A 203 -10.91 4.94 23.54
C PRO A 203 -11.36 5.24 22.11
N ILE A 204 -10.86 4.46 21.15
CA ILE A 204 -11.36 4.42 19.77
C ILE A 204 -11.84 3.02 19.43
N THR A 205 -12.64 2.91 18.37
CA THR A 205 -13.09 1.63 17.85
C THR A 205 -12.45 1.38 16.50
N VAL A 206 -12.01 0.16 16.24
CA VAL A 206 -11.50 -0.28 14.94
C VAL A 206 -12.25 -1.53 14.48
N LYS A 207 -12.31 -1.72 13.16
CA LYS A 207 -12.84 -2.91 12.50
C LYS A 207 -11.68 -3.67 11.88
N MET A 208 -11.48 -4.91 12.25
CA MET A 208 -10.42 -5.75 11.69
C MET A 208 -10.71 -6.13 10.24
N ASP A 209 -9.69 -6.12 9.38
CA ASP A 209 -9.87 -6.39 7.95
C ASP A 209 -9.97 -7.89 7.62
N ASP A 210 -9.43 -8.75 8.47
CA ASP A 210 -9.37 -10.20 8.29
C ASP A 210 -10.71 -10.89 8.58
N ASP A 211 -11.36 -10.54 9.69
CA ASP A 211 -12.60 -11.18 10.14
C ASP A 211 -13.79 -10.21 10.29
N GLY A 212 -13.56 -8.90 10.14
CA GLY A 212 -14.59 -7.87 10.29
C GLY A 212 -15.00 -7.60 11.74
N SER A 213 -14.31 -8.17 12.73
CA SER A 213 -14.58 -7.97 14.15
C SER A 213 -14.37 -6.51 14.57
N ILE A 214 -15.09 -6.10 15.61
CA ILE A 214 -15.01 -4.74 16.15
C ILE A 214 -14.25 -4.79 17.47
N VAL A 215 -13.14 -4.06 17.53
CA VAL A 215 -12.24 -4.00 18.68
C VAL A 215 -12.23 -2.58 19.25
N THR A 216 -12.44 -2.45 20.55
CA THR A 216 -12.21 -1.20 21.26
C THR A 216 -10.77 -1.12 21.70
N VAL A 217 -10.07 -0.07 21.29
CA VAL A 217 -8.69 0.23 21.63
C VAL A 217 -8.71 1.32 22.69
N ASN A 218 -8.17 1.06 23.88
CA ASN A 218 -8.28 1.95 25.04
C ASN A 218 -7.05 2.85 25.24
N SER A 219 -5.96 2.57 24.54
CA SER A 219 -4.70 3.30 24.70
C SER A 219 -3.86 3.29 23.42
N ARG A 220 -2.84 4.15 23.38
CA ARG A 220 -1.87 4.18 22.29
C ARG A 220 -1.08 2.88 22.22
N GLU A 221 -0.76 2.33 23.37
CA GLU A 221 -0.04 1.07 23.51
C GLU A 221 -0.86 -0.09 22.94
N GLU A 222 -2.17 -0.13 23.19
CA GLU A 222 -3.07 -1.12 22.57
C GLU A 222 -3.17 -0.94 21.05
N LEU A 223 -3.20 0.30 20.55
CA LEU A 223 -3.24 0.56 19.10
C LEU A 223 -1.95 0.07 18.42
N ARG A 224 -0.80 0.39 19.02
CA ARG A 224 0.50 -0.03 18.52
C ARG A 224 0.61 -1.55 18.55
N GLN A 225 0.22 -2.20 19.64
CA GLN A 225 0.22 -3.65 19.73
C GLN A 225 -0.69 -4.29 18.68
N LEU A 226 -1.89 -3.76 18.48
CA LEU A 226 -2.81 -4.26 17.45
C LEU A 226 -2.22 -4.14 16.03
N LYS A 227 -1.42 -3.10 15.78
CA LYS A 227 -0.69 -2.92 14.52
C LYS A 227 0.50 -3.86 14.39
N GLU A 228 1.25 -4.10 15.48
CA GLU A 228 2.38 -5.04 15.52
C GLU A 228 1.93 -6.50 15.36
N ASP A 229 0.76 -6.87 15.92
CA ASP A 229 0.19 -8.22 15.81
C ASP A 229 -0.39 -8.51 14.40
N CYS A 230 -0.52 -7.48 13.57
CA CYS A 230 -0.99 -7.59 12.19
C CYS A 230 0.19 -7.81 11.23
N GLU A 231 0.67 -9.07 11.16
CA GLU A 231 1.63 -9.52 10.15
C GLU A 231 0.94 -10.33 9.03
#